data_AF-A0A7V5QGJ9-F1
#
_entry.id   AF-A0A7V5QGJ9-F1
#
_cell.length_a   1.000
_cell.length_b   1.000
_cell.length_c   1.000
_cell.angle_alpha   90.00
_cell.angle_beta   90.00
_cell.angle_gamma   90.00
#
_symmetry.space_group_name_H-M   'P 1'
#
loop_
_entity.id
_entity.type
_entity.pdbx_description
1 polymer ?
#
loop_
_entity_poly.entity_id
_entity_poly.type
_entity_poly.pdbx_seq_one_letter_code
_entity_poly.pdbx_strand_id
1 'polypeptide(L)'
;MKNFLNRVYEAVLKIPPGKFLTYKEVAKSIGSPKSSRAVGQILAKNRNRVIPCHRVVKNDNTIGGYFGSYKNSWKKLALLLKEGVIAVMPTDTIYGICGSAFKKETVEKIYKLRKRNLKKPMIILISSFDDLKIFGIDIKNENIKKLKKIWPASVSVIIDYKGRKFDYLSRGSKTIAFRFPNDPFLIKVLKISGPLVAPSANLEGEKPAETISEARRYFGKEVLYYEKKRISKKPSTIIRIKDKKIEVIRRGANFLKLKALKIN
;
A
#
# COMPACT_ATOMS: atom_id res chain seq x y z
N MET A 1 14.84 38.51 -9.72
CA MET A 1 14.11 37.57 -8.83
C MET A 1 13.43 36.49 -9.67
N LYS A 2 13.47 35.22 -9.26
CA LYS A 2 12.70 34.15 -9.94
C LYS A 2 11.20 34.37 -9.72
N ASN A 3 10.40 34.22 -10.78
CA ASN A 3 8.95 34.34 -10.67
C ASN A 3 8.36 33.25 -9.73
N PHE A 4 7.14 33.46 -9.24
CA PHE A 4 6.51 32.59 -8.25
C PHE A 4 6.41 31.12 -8.73
N LEU A 5 6.09 30.90 -10.00
CA LEU A 5 6.00 29.58 -10.61
C LEU A 5 7.33 28.82 -10.55
N ASN A 6 8.44 29.46 -10.92
CA ASN A 6 9.77 28.83 -10.90
C ASN A 6 10.18 28.46 -9.47
N ARG A 7 9.90 29.33 -8.49
CA ARG A 7 10.15 29.03 -7.08
C ARG A 7 9.37 27.81 -6.58
N VAL A 8 8.10 27.67 -6.99
CA VAL A 8 7.29 26.48 -6.66
C VAL A 8 7.91 25.22 -7.26
N TYR A 9 8.26 25.23 -8.56
CA TYR A 9 8.86 24.07 -9.21
C TYR A 9 10.20 23.67 -8.61
N GLU A 10 11.07 24.64 -8.30
CA GLU A 10 12.34 24.38 -7.62
C GLU A 10 12.16 23.80 -6.22
N ALA A 11 11.20 24.29 -5.45
CA ALA A 11 10.88 23.73 -4.14
C ALA A 11 10.38 22.28 -4.25
N VAL A 12 9.56 21.96 -5.26
CA VAL A 12 9.03 20.61 -5.48
C VAL A 12 10.11 19.65 -5.97
N LEU A 13 11.02 20.10 -6.84
CA LEU A 13 12.18 19.30 -7.30
C LEU A 13 13.08 18.85 -6.15
N LYS A 14 13.19 19.67 -5.10
CA LYS A 14 13.99 19.36 -3.91
C LYS A 14 13.37 18.31 -2.98
N ILE A 15 12.11 17.92 -3.17
CA ILE A 15 11.46 16.91 -2.33
C ILE A 15 11.98 15.52 -2.75
N PRO A 16 12.73 14.80 -1.91
CA PRO A 16 13.33 13.53 -2.30
C PRO A 16 12.29 12.40 -2.39
N PRO A 17 12.56 11.31 -3.14
CA PRO A 17 11.71 10.13 -3.17
C PRO A 17 11.46 9.58 -1.76
N GLY A 18 10.21 9.21 -1.47
CA GLY A 18 9.82 8.63 -0.18
C GLY A 18 9.55 9.68 0.90
N LYS A 19 9.71 10.96 0.55
CA LYS A 19 9.25 12.11 1.35
C LYS A 19 8.12 12.81 0.60
N PHE A 20 7.36 13.59 1.34
CA PHE A 20 6.32 14.46 0.81
C PHE A 20 6.29 15.75 1.61
N LEU A 21 5.75 16.80 0.99
CA LEU A 21 5.37 18.04 1.67
C LEU A 21 3.90 18.30 1.42
N THR A 22 3.28 19.11 2.25
CA THR A 22 1.96 19.65 2.01
C THR A 22 2.05 20.88 1.10
N TYR A 23 0.95 21.23 0.43
CA TYR A 23 0.88 22.50 -0.32
C TYR A 23 1.24 23.73 0.56
N LYS A 24 0.92 23.67 1.86
CA LYS A 24 1.24 24.70 2.84
C LYS A 24 2.73 24.76 3.14
N GLU A 25 3.40 23.61 3.29
CA GLU A 25 4.84 23.54 3.52
C GLU A 25 5.65 23.99 2.30
N VAL A 26 5.21 23.64 1.08
CA VAL A 26 5.81 24.18 -0.16
C VAL A 26 5.65 25.70 -0.21
N ALA A 27 4.47 26.22 0.12
CA ALA A 27 4.23 27.66 0.15
C ALA A 27 5.12 28.37 1.20
N LYS A 28 5.32 27.74 2.37
CA LYS A 28 6.21 28.24 3.42
C LYS A 28 7.68 28.23 2.97
N SER A 29 8.15 27.16 2.32
CA SER A 29 9.57 27.04 1.92
C SER A 29 10.01 28.03 0.85
N ILE A 30 9.08 28.60 0.09
CA ILE A 30 9.36 29.65 -0.92
C ILE A 30 9.13 31.08 -0.41
N GLY A 31 8.87 31.27 0.89
CA GLY A 31 8.61 32.57 1.49
C GLY A 31 7.23 33.14 1.19
N SER A 32 6.22 32.29 0.94
CA SER A 32 4.84 32.72 0.62
C SER A 32 3.81 31.88 1.36
N PRO A 33 3.80 31.85 2.71
CA PRO A 33 3.03 30.89 3.52
C PRO A 33 1.51 30.95 3.33
N LYS A 34 0.97 32.08 2.87
CA LYS A 34 -0.47 32.26 2.58
C LYS A 34 -0.88 31.72 1.19
N SER A 35 0.06 31.28 0.36
CA SER A 35 -0.16 30.96 -1.05
C SER A 35 -0.39 29.47 -1.35
N SER A 36 -0.80 28.65 -0.35
CA SER A 36 -1.01 27.20 -0.53
C SER A 36 -1.99 26.86 -1.66
N ARG A 37 -3.03 27.67 -1.89
CA ARG A 37 -3.99 27.46 -3.00
C ARG A 37 -3.34 27.71 -4.36
N ALA A 38 -2.54 28.78 -4.48
CA ALA A 38 -1.81 29.11 -5.69
C ALA A 38 -0.78 28.02 -6.05
N VAL A 39 -0.07 27.48 -5.06
CA VAL A 39 0.81 26.30 -5.24
C VAL A 39 0.00 25.13 -5.82
N GLY A 40 -1.18 24.84 -5.25
CA GLY A 40 -2.07 23.80 -5.75
C GLY A 40 -2.49 24.00 -7.21
N GLN A 41 -2.88 25.22 -7.59
CA GLN A 41 -3.27 25.57 -8.96
C GLN A 41 -2.11 25.40 -9.96
N ILE A 42 -0.90 25.82 -9.59
CA ILE A 42 0.31 25.65 -10.42
C ILE A 42 0.61 24.17 -10.65
N LEU A 43 0.58 23.36 -9.58
CA LEU A 43 0.86 21.93 -9.67
C LEU A 43 -0.25 21.14 -10.37
N ALA A 44 -1.49 21.63 -10.35
CA ALA A 44 -2.60 21.04 -11.10
C ALA A 44 -2.43 21.20 -12.62
N LYS A 45 -1.84 22.31 -13.07
CA LYS A 45 -1.57 22.60 -14.49
C LYS A 45 -0.26 21.99 -14.99
N ASN A 46 0.64 21.57 -14.09
CA ASN A 46 1.92 20.97 -14.48
C ASN A 46 1.71 19.67 -15.30
N ARG A 47 2.29 19.65 -16.51
CA ARG A 47 2.37 18.46 -17.38
C ARG A 47 3.77 17.86 -17.43
N ASN A 48 4.78 18.56 -16.92
CA ASN A 48 6.16 18.10 -16.89
C ASN A 48 6.35 17.06 -15.77
N ARG A 49 6.69 15.82 -16.15
CA ARG A 49 6.90 14.70 -15.21
C ARG A 49 8.22 14.79 -14.43
N VAL A 50 9.16 15.64 -14.87
CA VAL A 50 10.40 15.90 -14.14
C VAL A 50 10.11 16.58 -12.81
N ILE A 51 9.07 17.42 -12.73
CA ILE A 51 8.61 18.02 -11.48
C ILE A 51 7.76 16.99 -10.71
N PRO A 52 8.20 16.47 -9.55
CA PRO A 52 7.54 15.36 -8.85
C PRO A 52 6.31 15.83 -8.05
N CYS A 53 5.30 16.38 -8.73
CA CYS A 53 4.12 16.96 -8.08
C CYS A 53 3.22 15.94 -7.35
N HIS A 54 3.47 14.64 -7.52
CA HIS A 54 2.87 13.60 -6.70
C HIS A 54 3.35 13.64 -5.24
N ARG A 55 4.54 14.22 -4.97
CA ARG A 55 5.10 14.38 -3.62
C ARG A 55 4.50 15.54 -2.81
N VAL A 56 3.56 16.29 -3.37
CA VAL A 56 2.89 17.40 -2.68
C VAL A 56 1.45 17.04 -2.32
N VAL A 57 1.08 16.96 -1.04
CA VAL A 57 -0.24 16.48 -0.58
C VAL A 57 -1.04 17.56 0.13
N LYS A 58 -2.30 17.25 0.53
CA LYS A 58 -3.12 18.18 1.31
C LYS A 58 -2.56 18.35 2.73
N ASN A 59 -2.87 19.48 3.36
CA ASN A 59 -2.37 19.84 4.70
C ASN A 59 -2.80 18.89 5.82
N ASP A 60 -3.87 18.13 5.60
CA ASP A 60 -4.36 17.11 6.51
C ASP A 60 -3.76 15.71 6.23
N ASN A 61 -2.75 15.60 5.36
CA ASN A 61 -2.16 14.35 4.87
C ASN A 61 -3.11 13.47 4.04
N THR A 62 -4.26 13.98 3.58
CA THR A 62 -5.05 13.27 2.56
C THR A 62 -4.43 13.43 1.17
N ILE A 63 -4.62 12.42 0.34
CA ILE A 63 -4.13 12.44 -1.04
C ILE A 63 -5.05 13.31 -1.91
N GLY A 64 -4.48 14.40 -2.45
CA GLY A 64 -5.16 15.30 -3.37
C GLY A 64 -5.21 14.79 -4.82
N GLY A 65 -5.74 15.64 -5.71
CA GLY A 65 -5.74 15.37 -7.15
C GLY A 65 -4.33 15.29 -7.76
N TYR A 66 -4.29 14.83 -9.00
CA TYR A 66 -3.06 14.68 -9.78
C TYR A 66 -3.31 14.99 -11.26
N PHE A 67 -2.36 15.67 -11.92
CA PHE A 67 -2.52 16.17 -13.28
C PHE A 67 -3.85 16.92 -13.52
N GLY A 68 -4.28 17.73 -12.55
CA GLY A 68 -5.48 18.56 -12.66
C GLY A 68 -6.81 17.84 -12.45
N SER A 69 -6.81 16.58 -12.02
CA SER A 69 -8.04 15.84 -11.73
C SER A 69 -7.97 15.01 -10.45
N TYR A 70 -9.03 15.04 -9.65
CA TYR A 70 -9.22 14.14 -8.52
C TYR A 70 -9.40 12.68 -8.95
N LYS A 71 -9.85 12.41 -10.18
CA LYS A 71 -9.94 11.04 -10.74
C LYS A 71 -8.57 10.35 -10.86
N ASN A 72 -7.48 11.13 -10.82
CA ASN A 72 -6.11 10.62 -10.88
C ASN A 72 -5.43 10.51 -9.49
N SER A 73 -6.13 10.77 -8.38
CA SER A 73 -5.55 10.70 -7.03
C SER A 73 -4.93 9.32 -6.73
N TRP A 74 -5.52 8.24 -7.25
CA TRP A 74 -4.98 6.89 -7.12
C TRP A 74 -3.59 6.72 -7.75
N LYS A 75 -3.28 7.41 -8.86
CA LYS A 75 -1.95 7.37 -9.49
C LYS A 75 -0.91 8.02 -8.58
N LYS A 76 -1.28 9.13 -7.96
CA LYS A 76 -0.45 9.83 -6.98
C LYS A 76 -0.17 8.98 -5.75
N LEU A 77 -1.21 8.32 -5.20
CA LEU A 77 -1.06 7.30 -4.16
C LEU A 77 -0.06 6.21 -4.57
N ALA A 78 -0.23 5.64 -5.75
CA ALA A 78 0.62 4.53 -6.20
C ALA A 78 2.10 4.93 -6.37
N LEU A 79 2.37 6.13 -6.89
CA LEU A 79 3.73 6.68 -6.98
C LEU A 79 4.34 6.93 -5.60
N LEU A 80 3.59 7.52 -4.67
CA LEU A 80 4.04 7.74 -3.29
C LEU A 80 4.38 6.42 -2.59
N LEU A 81 3.52 5.41 -2.72
CA LEU A 81 3.76 4.06 -2.19
C LEU A 81 5.01 3.42 -2.80
N LYS A 82 5.20 3.54 -4.12
CA LYS A 82 6.40 3.07 -4.83
C LYS A 82 7.68 3.64 -4.21
N GLU A 83 7.64 4.92 -3.88
CA GLU A 83 8.79 5.64 -3.34
C GLU A 83 9.05 5.34 -1.85
N GLY A 84 8.14 4.65 -1.17
CA GLY A 84 8.28 4.21 0.22
C GLY A 84 7.45 4.99 1.24
N VAL A 85 6.58 5.90 0.77
CA VAL A 85 5.60 6.58 1.64
C VAL A 85 4.56 5.57 2.11
N ILE A 86 4.15 5.68 3.37
CA ILE A 86 3.13 4.83 3.98
C ILE A 86 1.77 5.53 3.88
N ALA A 87 0.75 4.79 3.49
CA ALA A 87 -0.62 5.30 3.43
C ALA A 87 -1.62 4.32 4.03
N VAL A 88 -2.59 4.84 4.77
CA VAL A 88 -3.82 4.10 5.07
C VAL A 88 -4.75 4.23 3.88
N MET A 89 -5.17 3.09 3.33
CA MET A 89 -6.03 3.02 2.14
C MET A 89 -6.99 1.82 2.22
N PRO A 90 -8.12 1.87 1.51
CA PRO A 90 -9.02 0.73 1.43
C PRO A 90 -8.33 -0.44 0.72
N THR A 91 -8.53 -1.66 1.22
CA THR A 91 -8.20 -2.89 0.50
C THR A 91 -9.48 -3.61 0.07
N ASP A 92 -9.36 -4.79 -0.55
CA ASP A 92 -10.50 -5.62 -0.98
C ASP A 92 -11.35 -6.15 0.19
N THR A 93 -10.77 -6.11 1.40
CA THR A 93 -11.38 -6.57 2.66
C THR A 93 -11.60 -5.43 3.65
N ILE A 94 -10.55 -4.86 4.21
CA ILE A 94 -10.59 -3.84 5.28
C ILE A 94 -9.61 -2.71 4.96
N TYR A 95 -9.61 -1.60 5.72
CA TYR A 95 -8.51 -0.65 5.59
C TYR A 95 -7.17 -1.29 5.98
N GLY A 96 -6.16 -1.01 5.16
CA GLY A 96 -4.78 -1.43 5.41
C GLY A 96 -3.87 -0.23 5.59
N ILE A 97 -2.86 -0.38 6.44
CA ILE A 97 -1.70 0.52 6.44
C ILE A 97 -0.67 -0.07 5.48
N CYS A 98 -0.53 0.58 4.33
CA CYS A 98 0.18 0.05 3.18
C CYS A 98 1.51 0.77 2.95
N GLY A 99 2.50 0.03 2.47
CA GLY A 99 3.79 0.55 2.03
C GLY A 99 4.51 -0.44 1.14
N SER A 100 5.54 0.02 0.41
CA SER A 100 6.32 -0.83 -0.49
C SER A 100 6.89 -2.04 0.23
N ALA A 101 6.63 -3.25 -0.30
CA ALA A 101 7.25 -4.47 0.20
C ALA A 101 8.75 -4.55 -0.14
N PHE A 102 9.21 -3.78 -1.14
CA PHE A 102 10.61 -3.77 -1.59
C PHE A 102 11.53 -2.88 -0.75
N LYS A 103 10.98 -2.06 0.14
CA LYS A 103 11.75 -1.12 0.96
C LYS A 103 11.74 -1.58 2.41
N LYS A 104 12.89 -2.07 2.88
CA LYS A 104 13.06 -2.56 4.26
C LYS A 104 12.67 -1.47 5.27
N GLU A 105 13.10 -0.23 5.04
CA GLU A 105 12.84 0.91 5.92
C GLU A 105 11.33 1.21 6.03
N THR A 106 10.60 1.11 4.91
CA THR A 106 9.15 1.26 4.89
C THR A 106 8.47 0.16 5.72
N VAL A 107 8.91 -1.09 5.57
CA VAL A 107 8.36 -2.22 6.32
C VAL A 107 8.63 -2.07 7.81
N GLU A 108 9.86 -1.77 8.21
CA GLU A 108 10.22 -1.54 9.62
C GLU A 108 9.43 -0.37 10.22
N LYS A 109 9.23 0.72 9.47
CA LYS A 109 8.39 1.84 9.93
C LYS A 109 6.94 1.39 10.15
N ILE A 110 6.37 0.52 9.32
CA ILE A 110 5.02 -0.03 9.55
C ILE A 110 4.98 -0.91 10.80
N TYR A 111 6.00 -1.72 11.08
CA TYR A 111 6.08 -2.48 12.34
C TYR A 111 6.05 -1.54 13.54
N LYS A 112 6.86 -0.48 13.53
CA LYS A 112 6.92 0.53 14.59
C LYS A 112 5.58 1.24 14.77
N LEU A 113 4.98 1.76 13.70
CA LEU A 113 3.71 2.48 13.74
C LEU A 113 2.56 1.63 14.29
N ARG A 114 2.55 0.33 13.96
CA ARG A 114 1.52 -0.59 14.44
C ARG A 114 1.81 -1.16 15.83
N LYS A 115 2.97 -0.89 16.42
CA LYS A 115 3.47 -1.60 17.62
C LYS A 115 3.37 -3.12 17.45
N ARG A 116 3.72 -3.61 16.25
CA ARG A 116 3.51 -5.01 15.85
C ARG A 116 4.60 -5.91 16.40
N ASN A 117 4.22 -7.13 16.83
CA ASN A 117 5.15 -8.21 17.14
C ASN A 117 6.09 -8.48 15.95
N LEU A 118 7.40 -8.30 16.19
CA LEU A 118 8.47 -8.42 15.21
C LEU A 118 8.62 -9.83 14.62
N LYS A 119 8.08 -10.86 15.24
CA LYS A 119 8.10 -12.24 14.73
C LYS A 119 6.93 -12.57 13.81
N LYS A 120 5.96 -11.66 13.66
CA LYS A 120 4.69 -11.91 12.95
C LYS A 120 4.72 -11.28 11.54
N PRO A 121 4.91 -12.05 10.46
CA PRO A 121 4.98 -11.52 9.10
C PRO A 121 3.74 -10.74 8.69
N MET A 122 3.88 -9.83 7.73
CA MET A 122 2.76 -9.11 7.11
C MET A 122 2.36 -9.77 5.80
N ILE A 123 1.10 -9.58 5.40
CA ILE A 123 0.61 -10.01 4.09
C ILE A 123 1.11 -9.03 3.03
N ILE A 124 1.59 -9.56 1.92
CA ILE A 124 1.98 -8.82 0.72
C ILE A 124 0.87 -8.91 -0.32
N LEU A 125 0.41 -7.75 -0.79
CA LEU A 125 -0.49 -7.65 -1.93
C LEU A 125 0.32 -7.65 -3.24
N ILE A 126 -0.14 -8.42 -4.22
CA ILE A 126 0.47 -8.54 -5.56
C ILE A 126 -0.58 -8.29 -6.64
N SER A 127 -0.13 -7.87 -7.81
CA SER A 127 -0.97 -7.52 -8.97
C SER A 127 -1.11 -8.65 -9.99
N SER A 128 -0.19 -9.62 -9.96
CA SER A 128 -0.15 -10.76 -10.88
C SER A 128 0.61 -11.93 -10.27
N PHE A 129 0.55 -13.09 -10.93
CA PHE A 129 1.41 -14.22 -10.58
C PHE A 129 2.90 -13.96 -10.82
N ASP A 130 3.24 -13.11 -11.79
CA ASP A 130 4.64 -12.79 -12.11
C ASP A 130 5.34 -12.02 -10.97
N ASP A 131 4.58 -11.28 -10.15
CA ASP A 131 5.14 -10.63 -8.96
C ASP A 131 5.79 -11.64 -8.00
N LEU A 132 5.33 -12.91 -7.96
CA LEU A 132 5.92 -13.96 -7.11
C LEU A 132 7.36 -14.29 -7.53
N LYS A 133 7.66 -14.24 -8.84
CA LYS A 133 9.00 -14.48 -9.37
C LYS A 133 10.00 -13.45 -8.86
N ILE A 134 9.56 -12.22 -8.60
CA ILE A 134 10.40 -11.16 -8.01
C ILE A 134 10.93 -11.59 -6.63
N PHE A 135 10.13 -12.34 -5.87
CA PHE A 135 10.52 -12.90 -4.58
C PHE A 135 11.31 -14.22 -4.69
N GLY A 136 11.68 -14.66 -5.90
CA GLY A 136 12.33 -15.95 -6.11
C GLY A 136 11.40 -17.14 -5.79
N ILE A 137 10.10 -16.91 -5.84
CA ILE A 137 9.10 -17.95 -5.61
C ILE A 137 8.70 -18.51 -6.98
N ASP A 138 9.29 -19.65 -7.32
CA ASP A 138 8.82 -20.47 -8.42
C ASP A 138 7.80 -21.49 -7.91
N ILE A 139 6.59 -21.41 -8.45
CA ILE A 139 5.50 -22.26 -8.03
C ILE A 139 5.43 -23.42 -9.00
N LYS A 140 5.76 -24.62 -8.51
CA LYS A 140 5.60 -25.88 -9.25
C LYS A 140 4.24 -25.92 -9.98
N ASN A 141 4.23 -26.50 -11.18
CA ASN A 141 3.07 -26.54 -12.09
C ASN A 141 1.75 -27.03 -11.44
N GLU A 142 1.80 -27.87 -10.41
CA GLU A 142 0.59 -28.31 -9.70
C GLU A 142 0.03 -27.25 -8.72
N ASN A 143 0.89 -26.58 -7.96
CA ASN A 143 0.48 -25.55 -7.01
C ASN A 143 -0.04 -24.30 -7.72
N ILE A 144 0.53 -23.95 -8.88
CA ILE A 144 0.04 -22.81 -9.66
C ILE A 144 -1.36 -23.06 -10.22
N LYS A 145 -1.69 -24.31 -10.62
CA LYS A 145 -3.06 -24.68 -11.02
C LYS A 145 -4.06 -24.47 -9.89
N LYS A 146 -3.71 -24.82 -8.64
CA LYS A 146 -4.55 -24.57 -7.47
C LYS A 146 -4.69 -23.09 -7.17
N LEU A 147 -3.58 -22.35 -7.19
CA LEU A 147 -3.62 -20.90 -6.97
C LEU A 147 -4.42 -20.17 -8.02
N LYS A 148 -4.38 -20.57 -9.31
CA LYS A 148 -5.23 -20.01 -10.38
C LYS A 148 -6.73 -20.23 -10.15
N LYS A 149 -7.11 -21.28 -9.39
CA LYS A 149 -8.51 -21.48 -8.97
C LYS A 149 -8.91 -20.60 -7.78
N ILE A 150 -7.94 -20.26 -6.92
CA ILE A 150 -8.17 -19.47 -5.70
C ILE A 150 -8.11 -17.97 -5.99
N TRP A 151 -7.10 -17.54 -6.74
CA TRP A 151 -6.80 -16.15 -7.04
C TRP A 151 -7.19 -15.77 -8.47
N PRO A 152 -7.63 -14.51 -8.69
CA PRO A 152 -7.67 -13.42 -7.73
C PRO A 152 -8.86 -13.50 -6.74
N ALA A 153 -8.59 -13.25 -5.45
CA ALA A 153 -9.59 -13.29 -4.38
C ALA A 153 -9.07 -12.68 -3.08
N SER A 154 -9.99 -12.38 -2.17
CA SER A 154 -9.72 -12.02 -0.77
C SER A 154 -9.28 -13.22 0.09
N VAL A 155 -8.33 -14.01 -0.42
CA VAL A 155 -7.68 -15.14 0.26
C VAL A 155 -6.19 -14.87 0.27
N SER A 156 -5.54 -15.02 1.42
CA SER A 156 -4.09 -14.93 1.53
C SER A 156 -3.49 -16.32 1.62
N VAL A 157 -2.40 -16.56 0.88
CA VAL A 157 -1.72 -17.86 0.84
C VAL A 157 -0.31 -17.69 1.38
N ILE A 158 0.02 -18.50 2.40
CA ILE A 158 1.36 -18.65 2.93
C ILE A 158 2.15 -19.53 1.98
N ILE A 159 3.27 -19.01 1.48
CA ILE A 159 4.16 -19.69 0.56
C ILE A 159 5.55 -19.76 1.19
N ASP A 160 6.23 -20.88 1.01
CA ASP A 160 7.62 -21.06 1.44
C ASP A 160 8.53 -20.04 0.76
N TYR A 161 9.45 -19.49 1.54
CA TYR A 161 10.39 -18.48 1.11
C TYR A 161 11.81 -18.91 1.48
N LYS A 162 12.60 -19.22 0.45
CA LYS A 162 14.00 -19.68 0.57
C LYS A 162 15.03 -18.64 0.15
N GLY A 163 14.59 -17.48 -0.34
CA GLY A 163 15.49 -16.38 -0.71
C GLY A 163 16.06 -15.68 0.52
N ARG A 164 17.09 -14.84 0.31
CA ARG A 164 17.66 -13.97 1.36
C ARG A 164 17.31 -12.49 1.18
N LYS A 165 17.02 -12.08 -0.06
CA LYS A 165 16.79 -10.67 -0.44
C LYS A 165 15.66 -9.99 0.35
N PHE A 166 14.66 -10.75 0.76
CA PHE A 166 13.44 -10.27 1.42
C PHE A 166 13.23 -10.90 2.81
N ASP A 167 14.30 -11.26 3.53
CA ASP A 167 14.21 -11.87 4.87
C ASP A 167 13.48 -10.98 5.89
N TYR A 168 13.56 -9.66 5.73
CA TYR A 168 12.81 -8.71 6.55
C TYR A 168 11.29 -8.83 6.38
N LEU A 169 10.79 -9.46 5.31
CA LEU A 169 9.37 -9.76 5.11
C LEU A 169 8.96 -11.07 5.79
N SER A 170 9.81 -12.09 5.73
CA SER A 170 9.55 -13.41 6.33
C SER A 170 9.73 -13.41 7.85
N ARG A 171 10.48 -12.46 8.42
CA ARG A 171 10.74 -12.36 9.87
C ARG A 171 11.26 -13.68 10.48
N GLY A 172 12.04 -14.42 9.71
CA GLY A 172 12.60 -15.71 10.11
C GLY A 172 11.64 -16.90 10.04
N SER A 173 10.37 -16.72 9.65
CA SER A 173 9.40 -17.81 9.54
C SER A 173 9.60 -18.72 8.31
N LYS A 174 10.61 -18.43 7.48
CA LYS A 174 10.89 -19.11 6.19
C LYS A 174 9.70 -19.16 5.24
N THR A 175 8.72 -18.28 5.43
CA THR A 175 7.46 -18.23 4.69
C THR A 175 7.02 -16.78 4.52
N ILE A 176 6.29 -16.49 3.46
CA ILE A 176 5.67 -15.17 3.21
C ILE A 176 4.23 -15.38 2.79
N ALA A 177 3.33 -14.55 3.32
CA ALA A 177 1.92 -14.58 2.95
C ALA A 177 1.65 -13.58 1.82
N PHE A 178 1.10 -14.05 0.70
CA PHE A 178 0.70 -13.23 -0.44
C PHE A 178 -0.82 -13.15 -0.56
N ARG A 179 -1.33 -12.11 -1.23
CA ARG A 179 -2.72 -12.02 -1.69
C ARG A 179 -2.75 -11.36 -3.05
N PHE A 180 -3.40 -11.99 -4.01
CA PHE A 180 -3.76 -11.38 -5.29
C PHE A 180 -5.24 -10.95 -5.24
N PRO A 181 -5.55 -9.68 -4.92
CA PRO A 181 -6.92 -9.23 -4.70
C PRO A 181 -7.70 -9.12 -6.01
N ASN A 182 -9.01 -9.40 -5.95
CA ASN A 182 -9.93 -9.13 -7.08
C ASN A 182 -10.60 -7.75 -6.93
N ASP A 183 -9.79 -6.70 -6.80
CA ASP A 183 -10.27 -5.32 -6.70
C ASP A 183 -9.59 -4.44 -7.77
N PRO A 184 -10.35 -3.91 -8.76
CA PRO A 184 -9.75 -3.16 -9.88
C PRO A 184 -8.96 -1.92 -9.46
N PHE A 185 -9.33 -1.28 -8.34
CA PHE A 185 -8.60 -0.13 -7.83
C PHE A 185 -7.25 -0.56 -7.25
N LEU A 186 -7.22 -1.61 -6.42
CA LEU A 186 -5.97 -2.17 -5.89
C LEU A 186 -5.05 -2.66 -7.00
N ILE A 187 -5.58 -3.36 -8.01
CA ILE A 187 -4.76 -3.83 -9.14
C ILE A 187 -4.11 -2.66 -9.88
N LYS A 188 -4.85 -1.57 -10.12
CA LYS A 188 -4.28 -0.35 -10.73
C LYS A 188 -3.18 0.27 -9.87
N VAL A 189 -3.35 0.31 -8.55
CA VAL A 189 -2.33 0.82 -7.62
C VAL A 189 -1.09 -0.08 -7.65
N LEU A 190 -1.26 -1.40 -7.47
CA LEU A 190 -0.18 -2.38 -7.38
C LEU A 190 0.66 -2.45 -8.66
N LYS A 191 0.04 -2.31 -9.84
CA LYS A 191 0.77 -2.23 -11.13
C LYS A 191 1.77 -1.07 -11.20
N ILE A 192 1.51 0.03 -10.48
CA ILE A 192 2.42 1.20 -10.45
C ILE A 192 3.34 1.13 -9.22
N SER A 193 2.80 0.81 -8.05
CA SER A 193 3.56 0.80 -6.79
C SER A 193 4.50 -0.39 -6.65
N GLY A 194 4.23 -1.47 -7.37
CA GLY A 194 4.71 -2.80 -7.06
C GLY A 194 4.00 -3.40 -5.84
N PRO A 195 4.42 -4.61 -5.42
CA PRO A 195 3.92 -5.29 -4.23
C PRO A 195 3.97 -4.44 -2.96
N LEU A 196 2.92 -4.53 -2.15
CA LEU A 196 2.77 -3.75 -0.92
C LEU A 196 2.59 -4.67 0.28
N VAL A 197 3.27 -4.38 1.39
CA VAL A 197 2.78 -4.90 2.68
C VAL A 197 1.48 -4.19 3.02
N ALA A 198 0.47 -4.93 3.48
CA ALA A 198 -0.85 -4.37 3.80
C ALA A 198 -1.51 -5.07 5.01
N PRO A 199 -0.93 -4.97 6.21
CA PRO A 199 -1.66 -5.34 7.43
C PRO A 199 -2.87 -4.43 7.66
N SER A 200 -3.78 -4.89 8.52
CA SER A 200 -4.95 -4.11 8.94
C SER A 200 -4.56 -2.77 9.59
N ALA A 201 -5.34 -1.73 9.32
CA ALA A 201 -5.12 -0.38 9.83
C ALA A 201 -5.54 -0.25 11.32
N ASN A 202 -4.70 -0.80 12.20
CA ASN A 202 -4.82 -0.71 13.66
C ASN A 202 -3.48 -0.96 14.35
N LEU A 203 -3.40 -0.53 15.61
CA LEU A 203 -2.37 -1.00 16.54
C LEU A 203 -2.56 -2.51 16.79
N GLU A 204 -1.48 -3.25 17.05
CA GLU A 204 -1.57 -4.69 17.32
C GLU A 204 -2.51 -4.96 18.52
N GLY A 205 -3.44 -5.92 18.35
CA GLY A 205 -4.49 -6.23 19.35
C GLY A 205 -5.80 -5.46 19.17
N GLU A 206 -5.75 -4.25 18.60
CA GLU A 206 -6.92 -3.39 18.45
C GLU A 206 -7.83 -3.77 17.28
N LYS A 207 -9.06 -3.21 17.28
CA LYS A 207 -9.99 -3.35 16.16
C LYS A 207 -9.47 -2.61 14.92
N PRO A 208 -9.48 -3.25 13.72
CA PRO A 208 -9.19 -2.56 12.46
C PRO A 208 -10.08 -1.33 12.26
N ALA A 209 -9.49 -0.23 11.81
CA ALA A 209 -10.27 0.96 11.44
C ALA A 209 -11.21 0.66 10.25
N GLU A 210 -12.46 1.09 10.36
CA GLU A 210 -13.45 1.04 9.28
C GLU A 210 -13.55 2.37 8.52
N THR A 211 -12.98 3.44 9.08
CA THR A 211 -12.96 4.80 8.53
C THR A 211 -11.57 5.44 8.60
N ILE A 212 -11.32 6.46 7.78
CA ILE A 212 -10.09 7.27 7.86
C ILE A 212 -10.02 8.03 9.19
N SER A 213 -11.16 8.48 9.73
CA SER A 213 -11.21 9.15 11.03
C SER A 213 -10.68 8.24 12.16
N GLU A 214 -11.12 6.99 12.20
CA GLU A 214 -10.57 5.99 13.14
C GLU A 214 -9.08 5.72 12.90
N ALA A 215 -8.67 5.55 11.64
CA ALA A 215 -7.25 5.32 11.32
C ALA A 215 -6.36 6.50 11.72
N ARG A 216 -6.88 7.74 11.72
CA ARG A 216 -6.17 8.93 12.21
C ARG A 216 -5.93 8.88 13.71
N ARG A 217 -6.85 8.30 14.49
CA ARG A 217 -6.65 8.12 15.94
C ARG A 217 -5.47 7.18 16.21
N TYR A 218 -5.22 6.19 15.34
CA TYR A 218 -4.09 5.28 15.48
C TYR A 218 -2.76 5.86 14.97
N PHE A 219 -2.76 6.55 13.82
CA PHE A 219 -1.52 6.87 13.10
C PHE A 219 -1.21 8.37 12.93
N GLY A 220 -2.11 9.27 13.36
CA GLY A 220 -1.87 10.70 13.41
C GLY A 220 -1.44 11.33 12.07
N LYS A 221 -0.24 11.94 12.05
CA LYS A 221 0.35 12.58 10.85
C LYS A 221 1.53 11.79 10.27
N GLU A 222 1.81 10.59 10.79
CA GLU A 222 2.96 9.78 10.37
C GLU A 222 2.79 9.10 9.00
N VAL A 223 1.55 9.04 8.53
CA VAL A 223 1.13 8.38 7.29
C VAL A 223 0.24 9.30 6.46
N LEU A 224 0.06 8.95 5.19
CA LEU A 224 -0.96 9.54 4.34
C LEU A 224 -2.28 8.79 4.45
N TYR A 225 -3.36 9.44 4.04
CA TYR A 225 -4.70 8.88 4.06
C TYR A 225 -5.35 8.95 2.68
N TYR A 226 -5.84 7.82 2.18
CA TYR A 226 -6.61 7.76 0.94
C TYR A 226 -8.08 7.51 1.25
N GLU A 227 -8.87 8.57 1.16
CA GLU A 227 -10.24 8.59 1.62
C GLU A 227 -11.21 7.87 0.65
N LYS A 228 -12.00 6.96 1.23
CA LYS A 228 -13.14 6.30 0.61
C LYS A 228 -14.23 6.08 1.65
N LYS A 229 -15.39 5.56 1.20
CA LYS A 229 -16.50 5.16 2.08
C LYS A 229 -16.04 4.17 3.15
N ARG A 230 -16.83 4.07 4.23
CA ARG A 230 -16.64 3.10 5.31
C ARG A 230 -16.53 1.68 4.76
N ILE A 231 -15.66 0.87 5.34
CA ILE A 231 -15.51 -0.55 5.02
C ILE A 231 -15.68 -1.38 6.28
N SER A 232 -16.79 -2.12 6.36
CA SER A 232 -17.02 -3.11 7.40
C SER A 232 -17.12 -4.49 6.75
N LYS A 233 -15.97 -5.18 6.65
CA LYS A 233 -15.90 -6.58 6.18
C LYS A 233 -14.95 -7.37 7.08
N LYS A 234 -15.01 -8.70 6.95
CA LYS A 234 -14.06 -9.59 7.63
C LYS A 234 -12.68 -9.50 6.96
N PRO A 235 -11.58 -9.65 7.73
CA PRO A 235 -10.24 -9.88 7.17
C PRO A 235 -10.23 -11.10 6.24
N SER A 236 -9.24 -11.20 5.34
CA SER A 236 -9.15 -12.36 4.43
C SER A 236 -9.04 -13.69 5.16
N THR A 237 -9.51 -14.75 4.48
CA THR A 237 -9.07 -16.11 4.81
C THR A 237 -7.56 -16.21 4.62
N ILE A 238 -6.87 -16.93 5.51
CA ILE A 238 -5.44 -17.26 5.38
C ILE A 238 -5.33 -18.78 5.28
N ILE A 239 -4.63 -19.25 4.25
CA ILE A 239 -4.34 -20.65 4.05
C ILE A 239 -2.86 -20.89 3.82
N ARG A 240 -2.42 -22.13 4.02
CA ARG A 240 -1.14 -22.65 3.58
C ARG A 240 -1.39 -23.80 2.61
N ILE A 241 -0.57 -23.91 1.56
CA ILE A 241 -0.59 -25.06 0.66
C ILE A 241 0.67 -25.88 0.96
N LYS A 242 0.51 -27.09 1.49
CA LYS A 242 1.61 -28.01 1.81
C LYS A 242 1.24 -29.42 1.34
N ASP A 243 2.14 -30.09 0.63
CA ASP A 243 1.96 -31.48 0.18
C ASP A 243 0.61 -31.72 -0.51
N LYS A 244 0.27 -30.82 -1.43
CA LYS A 244 -1.01 -30.76 -2.15
C LYS A 244 -2.22 -30.39 -1.28
N LYS A 245 -2.17 -30.46 0.06
CA LYS A 245 -3.31 -30.13 0.92
C LYS A 245 -3.40 -28.63 1.23
N ILE A 246 -4.63 -28.13 1.32
CA ILE A 246 -4.93 -26.79 1.83
C ILE A 246 -5.17 -26.85 3.33
N GLU A 247 -4.28 -26.21 4.09
CA GLU A 247 -4.44 -25.98 5.53
C GLU A 247 -5.04 -24.58 5.77
N VAL A 248 -6.15 -24.49 6.50
CA VAL A 248 -6.80 -23.21 6.82
C VAL A 248 -6.25 -22.67 8.13
N ILE A 249 -5.45 -21.61 8.05
CA ILE A 249 -4.82 -20.96 9.21
C ILE A 249 -5.76 -19.96 9.88
N ARG A 250 -6.60 -19.27 9.09
CA ARG A 250 -7.62 -18.34 9.60
C ARG A 250 -8.82 -18.28 8.67
N ARG A 251 -10.02 -18.40 9.21
CA ARG A 251 -11.28 -18.18 8.48
C ARG A 251 -11.58 -16.69 8.36
N GLY A 252 -11.99 -16.25 7.17
CA GLY A 252 -12.29 -14.84 6.89
C GLY A 252 -13.12 -14.66 5.63
N ALA A 253 -12.93 -13.52 4.95
CA ALA A 253 -13.55 -13.27 3.65
C ALA A 253 -13.20 -14.41 2.66
N ASN A 254 -14.15 -14.76 1.80
CA ASN A 254 -14.07 -15.83 0.80
C ASN A 254 -13.82 -17.26 1.32
N PHE A 255 -13.95 -17.53 2.64
CA PHE A 255 -13.78 -18.88 3.19
C PHE A 255 -14.78 -19.90 2.59
N LEU A 256 -16.06 -19.54 2.50
CA LEU A 256 -17.09 -20.44 1.96
C LEU A 256 -16.87 -20.73 0.47
N LYS A 257 -16.49 -19.71 -0.31
CA LYS A 257 -16.12 -19.87 -1.72
C LYS A 257 -14.91 -20.78 -1.88
N LEU A 258 -13.89 -20.63 -1.02
CA LEU A 258 -12.73 -21.51 -1.02
C LEU A 258 -13.13 -22.97 -0.74
N LYS A 259 -14.00 -23.22 0.24
CA LYS A 259 -14.49 -24.57 0.56
C LYS A 259 -15.23 -25.20 -0.61
N ALA A 260 -16.01 -24.41 -1.36
CA ALA A 260 -16.75 -24.87 -2.53
C ALA A 260 -15.87 -25.31 -3.70
N LEU A 261 -14.61 -24.86 -3.78
CA LEU A 261 -13.71 -25.22 -4.89
C LEU A 261 -13.25 -26.69 -4.84
N LYS A 262 -13.56 -27.45 -3.77
CA LYS A 262 -13.17 -28.87 -3.57
C LYS A 262 -11.69 -29.13 -3.92
N ILE A 263 -10.81 -28.18 -3.58
CA ILE A 263 -9.38 -28.30 -3.85
C ILE A 263 -8.78 -29.16 -2.74
N ASN A 264 -8.71 -30.47 -2.99
CA ASN A 264 -7.98 -31.44 -2.17
C ASN A 264 -6.48 -31.24 -2.29
#